data_AF-A0A2E6DY47-F1
#
_entry.id   AF-A0A2E6DY47-F1
#
_cell.length_a   1.000
_cell.length_b   1.000
_cell.length_c   1.000
_cell.angle_alpha   90.00
_cell.angle_beta   90.00
_cell.angle_gamma   90.00
#
_symmetry.space_group_name_H-M   'P 1'
#
loop_
_entity.id
_entity.type
_entity.pdbx_description
1 polymer ?
#
loop_
_entity_poly.entity_id
_entity_poly.type
_entity_poly.pdbx_seq_one_letter_code
_entity_poly.pdbx_strand_id
1 'polypeptide(L)' 'MKQTIVKNIATGITKKCDILKKNNNFLEVVLEGTTIKLTLRRKSDVYIGFYKGMEFISEG' A
#
# COMPACT_ATOMS: atom_id res chain seq x y z
N MET A 1 1.68 -9.16 13.79
CA MET A 1 2.38 -8.23 12.86
C MET A 1 1.83 -6.83 13.06
N LYS A 2 2.60 -5.76 12.78
CA LYS A 2 2.08 -4.38 12.88
C LYS A 2 1.25 -4.08 11.65
N GLN A 3 0.04 -3.56 11.83
CA GLN A 3 -0.87 -3.24 10.73
C GLN A 3 -0.97 -1.74 10.50
N THR A 4 -1.33 -1.35 9.29
CA THR A 4 -1.63 0.02 8.93
C THR A 4 -2.79 0.08 7.93
N ILE A 5 -3.34 1.27 7.76
CA ILE A 5 -4.42 1.53 6.82
C ILE A 5 -3.84 2.42 5.72
N VAL A 6 -3.86 1.93 4.49
CA VAL A 6 -3.47 2.71 3.32
C VAL A 6 -4.74 3.19 2.63
N LYS A 7 -4.79 4.48 2.33
CA LYS A 7 -5.90 5.11 1.60
C LYS A 7 -5.47 5.39 0.17
N ASN A 8 -6.28 4.96 -0.80
CA ASN A 8 -6.16 5.42 -2.18
C ASN A 8 -6.66 6.87 -2.27
N ILE A 9 -5.80 7.76 -2.77
CA ILE A 9 -6.12 9.20 -2.85
C ILE A 9 -7.19 9.48 -3.91
N ALA A 10 -7.21 8.73 -5.02
CA ALA A 10 -8.13 8.95 -6.13
C ALA A 10 -9.53 8.42 -5.85
N THR A 11 -9.66 7.22 -5.27
CA THR A 11 -10.96 6.58 -5.01
C THR A 11 -11.45 6.75 -3.58
N GLY A 12 -10.60 7.20 -2.65
CA GLY A 12 -10.91 7.32 -1.23
C GLY A 12 -10.96 5.99 -0.46
N ILE A 13 -10.87 4.85 -1.15
CA ILE A 13 -10.94 3.51 -0.58
C ILE A 13 -9.75 3.27 0.36
N THR A 14 -10.03 2.69 1.52
CA THR A 14 -9.01 2.26 2.47
C THR A 14 -8.83 0.75 2.42
N LYS A 15 -7.59 0.29 2.60
CA LYS A 15 -7.25 -1.13 2.71
C LYS A 15 -6.34 -1.34 3.93
N LYS A 16 -6.62 -2.40 4.67
CA LYS A 16 -5.74 -2.89 5.74
C LYS A 16 -4.51 -3.54 5.10
N CYS A 17 -3.35 -3.22 5.64
CA CYS A 17 -2.08 -3.74 5.15
C CYS A 17 -1.20 -4.15 6.33
N ASP A 18 -0.45 -5.23 6.16
CA ASP A 18 0.56 -5.67 7.11
C ASP A 18 1.88 -4.95 6.79
N ILE A 19 2.52 -4.37 7.82
CA ILE A 19 3.81 -3.72 7.68
C ILE A 19 4.91 -4.78 7.62
N LEU A 20 5.60 -4.85 6.49
CA LEU A 20 6.80 -5.67 6.33
C LEU A 20 8.03 -4.94 6.85
N LYS A 21 8.19 -3.67 6.48
CA LYS A 21 9.36 -2.86 6.84
C LYS A 21 8.98 -1.40 6.95
N LYS A 22 9.51 -0.71 7.96
CA LYS A 22 9.32 0.73 8.16
C LYS A 22 10.65 1.36 8.54
N ASN A 23 11.04 2.42 7.83
CA ASN A 23 12.15 3.28 8.21
C ASN A 23 11.84 4.74 7.87
N ASN A 24 12.81 5.64 8.10
CA ASN A 24 12.62 7.07 7.90
C ASN A 24 12.38 7.49 6.44
N ASN A 25 12.69 6.62 5.46
CA ASN A 25 12.65 6.94 4.03
C ASN A 25 11.51 6.22 3.31
N PHE A 26 11.13 5.02 3.75
CA PHE A 26 10.11 4.19 3.12
C PHE A 26 9.34 3.31 4.10
N LEU A 27 8.15 2.92 3.66
CA LEU A 27 7.23 2.02 4.33
C LEU A 27 6.81 0.95 3.32
N GLU A 28 7.19 -0.29 3.59
CA GLU A 28 6.79 -1.47 2.81
C GLU A 28 5.66 -2.20 3.51
N VAL A 29 4.59 -2.43 2.78
CA VAL A 29 3.38 -3.09 3.28
C VAL A 29 2.86 -4.12 2.28
N VAL A 30 2.12 -5.10 2.78
CA VAL A 30 1.36 -6.08 1.98
C VAL A 30 -0.12 -5.85 2.21
N LEU A 31 -0.93 -5.81 1.15
CA LEU A 31 -2.39 -5.75 1.34
C LEU A 31 -2.88 -7.05 1.97
N GLU A 32 -3.65 -6.94 3.04
CA GLU A 32 -4.23 -8.08 3.76
C GLU A 32 -5.01 -8.99 2.78
N GLY A 33 -4.73 -10.30 2.85
CA GLY A 33 -5.37 -11.29 1.99
C GLY A 33 -4.82 -11.35 0.56
N THR A 34 -3.72 -10.67 0.26
CA THR A 34 -3.07 -10.72 -1.07
C THR A 34 -1.56 -10.88 -0.95
N THR A 35 -0.90 -11.20 -2.07
CA THR A 35 0.57 -11.17 -2.19
C THR A 35 1.10 -9.81 -2.67
N ILE A 36 0.22 -8.82 -2.82
CA ILE A 36 0.54 -7.52 -3.40
C ILE A 36 1.32 -6.68 -2.38
N LYS A 37 2.54 -6.32 -2.77
CA LYS A 37 3.41 -5.43 -1.98
C LYS A 37 3.32 -3.99 -2.49
N LEU A 38 3.23 -3.05 -1.56
CA LEU A 38 3.31 -1.63 -1.80
C LEU A 38 4.55 -1.06 -1.12
N THR A 39 5.35 -0.31 -1.87
CA THR A 39 6.44 0.50 -1.31
C THR A 39 6.03 1.97 -1.34
N LEU A 40 5.80 2.54 -0.17
CA LEU A 40 5.48 3.95 0.00
C LEU A 40 6.75 4.70 0.40
N ARG A 41 7.04 5.83 -0.26
CA ARG A 41 8.18 6.69 0.09
C ARG A 41 7.70 7.83 0.98
N ARG A 42 8.51 8.22 1.96
CA ARG A 42 8.19 9.36 2.82
C ARG A 42 8.25 10.65 2.00
N LYS A 43 7.17 11.43 2.04
CA LYS A 43 7.07 12.79 1.51
C LYS A 43 6.57 13.69 2.65
N SER A 44 7.50 14.42 3.26
CA SER A 44 7.27 15.20 4.48
C SER A 44 6.77 14.31 5.64
N ASP A 45 5.53 14.53 6.12
CA ASP A 45 4.95 13.82 7.27
C ASP A 45 4.13 12.58 6.88
N VAL A 46 4.01 12.28 5.59
CA VAL A 46 3.20 11.16 5.07
C VAL A 46 4.02 10.23 4.19
N TYR A 47 3.58 8.98 4.08
CA TYR A 47 4.15 8.02 3.12
C TYR A 47 3.25 7.95 1.89
N ILE A 48 3.81 8.21 0.71
CA ILE A 48 3.09 8.21 -0.56
C ILE A 48 3.84 7.27 -1.52
N GLY A 49 3.09 6.40 -2.18
CA GLY A 49 3.62 5.54 -3.22
C GLY A 49 2.59 5.39 -4.33
N PHE A 50 3.10 5.13 -5.53
CA PHE A 50 2.27 4.77 -6.67
C PHE A 50 2.45 3.27 -6.91
N TYR A 51 1.34 2.55 -6.97
CA TYR A 51 1.34 1.18 -7.43
C TYR A 51 1.02 1.21 -8.93
N LYS A 52 2.06 1.06 -9.75
CA LYS A 52 1.97 1.20 -11.21
C LYS A 52 1.23 0.00 -11.82
N GLY A 53 0.30 0.28 -12.74
CA GLY A 53 -0.06 -0.65 -13.82
C GLY A 53 -0.85 -1.89 -13.41
N MET A 54 -1.90 -1.75 -12.62
CA MET A 54 -2.82 -2.87 -12.41
C MET A 54 -3.81 -2.97 -13.57
N GLU A 55 -3.65 -3.99 -14.41
CA GLU A 55 -4.70 -4.51 -15.27
C GLU A 55 -5.32 -5.75 -14.61
N PHE A 56 -6.65 -5.78 -14.57
CA PHE A 56 -7.42 -6.89 -14.03
C PHE A 56 -8.30 -7.43 -15.15
N ILE A 57 -8.35 -8.75 -15.27
CA ILE A 57 -9.30 -9.46 -16.12
C ILE A 57 -10.15 -10.36 -15.24
N SER A 58 -11.44 -10.47 -15.56
CA SER A 58 -12.42 -11.31 -14.88
C SER A 58 -13.00 -12.27 -15.91
N GLU A 59 -13.02 -13.57 -15.60
CA GLU A 59 -13.52 -14.61 -16.51
C GLU A 59 -14.95 -15.07 -16.19
N GLY A 60 -15.53 -14.60 -15.09
CA GLY A 60 -16.78 -15.17 -14.53
C GLY A 60 -16.49 -16.41 -13.69
#